data_AF-A0A385SVB9-F1
#
_entry.id   AF-A0A385SVB9-F1
#
_cell.length_a   1.000
_cell.length_b   1.000
_cell.length_c   1.000
_cell.angle_alpha   90.00
_cell.angle_beta   90.00
_cell.angle_gamma   90.00
#
_symmetry.space_group_name_H-M   'P 1'
#
loop_
_entity.id
_entity.type
_entity.pdbx_description
1 polymer ?
#
loop_
_entity_poly.entity_id
_entity_poly.type
_entity_poly.pdbx_seq_one_letter_code
_entity_poly.pdbx_strand_id
1 'polypeptide(L)'
;MILRFTFTRILLCIGFCSCVSYASGQTQTKILSTGWWHIPGTWQGGNVADLITEDVTFNAASGITATTSLFFPYTIGNVNLQSNTIVAQDVLNIGQAGTPKNVTAVGGSLNSSLGVITVWGSVNATGNFAFVSNKKIVIKGDVNLGDNASFTIGNNATIVIEGNLTAGKNTIANMAATATMIVTGDIVVSTGSTSNAQPGAMKSRTCTGPVAFCGNVVLPVQLFQFKATVAGDAVQVKWTTATEINVDYFTVQRSVEGQVFNDIGAVKAFGNSTVLRNYSLTDPNPLIGNVYYRLHSVDFDGKEEFSDVVAVRYLSSKAIDVYPNPSAGDAVTIRLNFNPGEETTHTLVDAFGRTITHLTMHTSLGTFNIRNIKPGVYFLKTKTGDEVLLNRIVFTESR
;
A
#
# COMPACT_ATOMS: atom_id res chain seq x y z
N MET A 1 62.29 11.22 42.66
CA MET A 1 62.51 9.76 42.52
C MET A 1 61.64 9.30 41.35
N ILE A 2 62.29 8.91 40.26
CA ILE A 2 61.73 8.67 38.93
C ILE A 2 61.66 7.15 38.72
N LEU A 3 60.53 6.62 38.26
CA LEU A 3 60.45 5.33 37.54
C LEU A 3 59.31 5.45 36.52
N ARG A 4 59.59 5.71 35.24
CA ARG A 4 59.86 4.75 34.15
C ARG A 4 58.80 3.65 34.01
N PHE A 5 57.93 3.80 33.01
CA PHE A 5 57.42 2.67 32.24
C PHE A 5 57.64 2.94 30.74
N THR A 6 58.15 1.91 30.09
CA THR A 6 58.74 1.88 28.75
C THR A 6 57.65 1.80 27.68
N PHE A 7 57.78 2.59 26.61
CA PHE A 7 57.01 2.42 25.37
C PHE A 7 57.61 1.30 24.53
N THR A 8 56.78 0.42 23.97
CA THR A 8 57.08 -0.33 22.75
C THR A 8 55.91 -0.13 21.77
N ARG A 9 56.20 0.53 20.65
CA ARG A 9 55.30 0.74 19.49
C ARG A 9 55.08 -0.58 18.74
N ILE A 10 53.97 -0.76 18.01
CA ILE A 10 53.83 -0.73 16.53
C ILE A 10 52.52 -1.55 16.28
N LEU A 11 51.50 -1.23 15.46
CA LEU A 11 51.45 -0.68 14.11
C LEU A 11 50.11 0.07 13.87
N LEU A 12 50.23 1.06 13.00
CA LEU A 12 49.25 1.91 12.35
C LEU A 12 48.18 1.12 11.57
N CYS A 13 46.92 1.55 11.64
CA CYS A 13 46.04 1.57 10.46
C CYS A 13 45.13 2.81 10.56
N ILE A 14 45.48 3.83 9.78
CA ILE A 14 44.69 5.05 9.58
C ILE A 14 43.72 4.76 8.44
N GLY A 15 42.44 5.02 8.64
CA GLY A 15 41.44 4.91 7.57
C GLY A 15 40.17 5.68 7.92
N PHE A 16 40.19 6.98 7.64
CA PHE A 16 39.04 7.88 7.44
C PHE A 16 37.84 7.73 8.40
N CYS A 17 37.89 8.46 9.53
CA CYS A 17 36.68 8.84 10.26
C CYS A 17 36.27 10.24 9.79
N SER A 18 35.31 10.31 8.87
CA SER A 18 34.65 11.56 8.51
C SER A 18 33.80 12.02 9.70
N CYS A 19 34.25 13.10 10.35
CA CYS A 19 33.45 13.86 11.30
C CYS A 19 32.16 14.34 10.62
N VAL A 20 31.00 13.96 11.17
CA VAL A 20 29.76 14.71 10.97
C VAL A 20 29.49 15.45 12.28
N SER A 21 29.73 16.75 12.27
CA SER A 21 29.32 17.67 13.32
C SER A 21 27.80 17.85 13.25
N TYR A 22 27.08 17.41 14.28
CA TYR A 22 25.69 17.81 14.50
C TYR A 22 25.62 18.93 15.53
N ALA A 23 24.73 19.88 15.25
CA ALA A 23 24.52 21.12 15.97
C ALA A 23 24.16 20.92 17.44
N SER A 24 24.65 21.86 18.27
CA SER A 24 24.35 22.00 19.69
C SER A 24 22.84 22.16 19.94
N GLY A 25 22.26 21.36 20.84
CA GLY A 25 20.96 21.69 21.44
C GLY A 25 19.97 20.54 21.67
N GLN A 26 20.37 19.27 21.57
CA GLN A 26 19.53 18.16 22.04
C GLN A 26 20.25 17.47 23.19
N THR A 27 19.76 17.69 24.42
CA THR A 27 20.17 16.93 25.60
C THR A 27 19.72 15.49 25.39
N GLN A 28 20.60 14.64 24.84
CA GLN A 28 20.39 13.20 24.86
C GLN A 28 20.54 12.75 26.32
N THR A 29 19.42 12.37 26.94
CA THR A 29 19.43 11.72 28.25
C THR A 29 20.11 10.36 28.09
N LYS A 30 21.41 10.32 28.37
CA LYS A 30 22.22 9.09 28.40
C LYS A 30 21.63 8.17 29.47
N ILE A 31 20.82 7.20 29.07
CA ILE A 31 20.36 6.16 30.00
C ILE A 31 21.55 5.23 30.22
N LEU A 32 21.99 5.13 31.47
CA LEU A 32 23.01 4.17 31.87
C LEU A 32 22.39 2.79 31.84
N SER A 33 23.07 1.83 31.20
CA SER A 33 22.68 0.44 31.31
C SER A 33 22.67 0.01 32.78
N THR A 34 21.57 -0.55 33.27
CA THR A 34 21.47 -1.01 34.67
C THR A 34 21.74 -2.52 34.79
N GLY A 35 22.57 -3.03 33.88
CA GLY A 35 23.03 -4.42 33.83
C GLY A 35 24.45 -4.55 33.30
N TRP A 36 24.93 -5.78 33.26
CA TRP A 36 26.30 -6.15 32.91
C TRP A 36 26.33 -7.45 32.10
N TRP A 37 27.31 -7.54 31.20
CA TRP A 37 27.65 -8.76 30.48
C TRP A 37 28.36 -9.72 31.42
N HIS A 38 27.76 -10.87 31.72
CA HIS A 38 28.33 -11.85 32.65
C HIS A 38 29.36 -12.77 31.95
N ILE A 39 29.22 -12.93 30.63
CA ILE A 39 30.06 -13.66 29.65
C ILE A 39 29.69 -13.13 28.25
N PRO A 40 30.49 -13.28 27.17
CA PRO A 40 30.08 -12.85 25.83
C PRO A 40 28.69 -13.39 25.47
N GLY A 41 27.75 -12.51 25.11
CA GLY A 41 26.39 -12.87 24.70
C GLY A 41 25.36 -13.11 25.82
N THR A 42 25.69 -12.93 27.11
CA THR A 42 24.73 -13.06 28.24
C THR A 42 24.61 -11.77 29.06
N TRP A 43 23.46 -11.09 28.95
CA TRP A 43 23.13 -9.88 29.71
C TRP A 43 22.43 -10.21 31.04
N GLN A 44 22.88 -9.63 32.14
CA GLN A 44 22.21 -9.69 33.45
C GLN A 44 21.97 -8.27 34.00
N GLY A 45 20.72 -7.92 34.30
CA GLY A 45 20.33 -6.63 34.88
C GLY A 45 19.20 -5.94 34.11
N GLY A 46 18.98 -4.64 34.38
CA GLY A 46 17.82 -3.89 33.88
C GLY A 46 17.95 -3.40 32.42
N ASN A 47 17.95 -2.09 32.22
CA ASN A 47 17.84 -1.47 30.89
C ASN A 47 19.11 -1.73 30.06
N VAL A 48 18.89 -2.12 28.80
CA VAL A 48 19.92 -2.13 27.75
C VAL A 48 19.81 -0.79 27.01
N ALA A 49 20.86 0.03 27.08
CA ALA A 49 20.90 1.36 26.46
C ALA A 49 22.01 1.51 25.40
N ASP A 50 22.61 0.39 24.97
CA ASP A 50 23.73 0.38 24.02
C ASP A 50 23.41 -0.44 22.76
N LEU A 51 24.15 -0.18 21.68
CA LEU A 51 24.10 -0.91 20.42
C LEU A 51 24.52 -2.37 20.64
N ILE A 52 23.58 -3.31 20.58
CA ILE A 52 23.88 -4.75 20.64
C ILE A 52 23.77 -5.38 19.25
N THR A 53 24.82 -5.28 18.44
CA THR A 53 24.89 -6.00 17.14
C THR A 53 25.14 -7.50 17.27
N GLU A 54 25.30 -8.00 18.50
CA GLU A 54 25.53 -9.41 18.82
C GLU A 54 24.25 -10.16 19.23
N ASP A 55 24.30 -11.48 19.19
CA ASP A 55 23.21 -12.34 19.63
C ASP A 55 23.11 -12.31 21.16
N VAL A 56 21.89 -12.24 21.69
CA VAL A 56 21.63 -12.06 23.13
C VAL A 56 20.80 -13.20 23.67
N THR A 57 21.31 -13.85 24.72
CA THR A 57 20.60 -14.89 25.45
C THR A 57 20.25 -14.42 26.86
N PHE A 58 18.97 -14.52 27.23
CA PHE A 58 18.44 -14.14 28.53
C PHE A 58 18.10 -15.40 29.35
N ASN A 59 18.89 -15.65 30.40
CA ASN A 59 18.86 -16.89 31.21
C ASN A 59 18.33 -16.72 32.64
N ALA A 60 17.88 -15.51 33.05
CA ALA A 60 17.36 -15.25 34.42
C ALA A 60 16.43 -14.02 34.48
N ALA A 61 15.63 -13.93 35.55
CA ALA A 61 14.42 -13.12 35.80
C ALA A 61 14.38 -11.60 35.47
N SER A 62 15.41 -11.00 34.88
CA SER A 62 15.39 -9.58 34.46
C SER A 62 14.99 -9.48 32.98
N GLY A 63 13.77 -9.03 32.71
CA GLY A 63 13.30 -8.70 31.36
C GLY A 63 13.98 -7.43 30.79
N ILE A 64 13.97 -7.29 29.46
CA ILE A 64 14.43 -6.04 28.81
C ILE A 64 13.31 -5.02 28.92
N THR A 65 13.61 -3.78 29.34
CA THR A 65 12.72 -2.63 29.10
C THR A 65 13.46 -1.63 28.21
N ALA A 66 13.08 -1.54 26.94
CA ALA A 66 13.55 -0.51 26.03
C ALA A 66 12.73 0.77 26.29
N THR A 67 13.32 1.72 27.01
CA THR A 67 12.67 2.98 27.42
C THR A 67 12.88 4.14 26.43
N THR A 68 13.63 3.92 25.35
CA THR A 68 13.97 4.90 24.28
C THR A 68 14.07 4.21 22.92
N SER A 69 13.76 4.93 21.84
CA SER A 69 13.84 4.40 20.46
C SER A 69 15.22 3.84 20.08
N LEU A 70 15.25 2.59 19.64
CA LEU A 70 16.33 1.97 18.87
C LEU A 70 15.97 2.04 17.38
N PHE A 71 16.29 3.16 16.73
CA PHE A 71 16.17 3.32 15.27
C PHE A 71 17.35 2.68 14.54
N PHE A 72 17.25 2.46 13.24
CA PHE A 72 18.41 2.09 12.42
C PHE A 72 19.59 3.09 12.63
N PRO A 73 20.85 2.64 12.79
CA PRO A 73 21.37 1.27 12.67
C PRO A 73 21.33 0.45 13.97
N TYR A 74 20.64 0.94 15.01
CA TYR A 74 20.54 0.32 16.32
C TYR A 74 19.53 -0.85 16.30
N THR A 75 20.04 -2.05 16.05
CA THR A 75 19.27 -3.30 16.05
C THR A 75 19.89 -4.29 17.02
N ILE A 76 19.07 -5.20 17.54
CA ILE A 76 19.54 -6.35 18.34
C ILE A 76 19.81 -7.54 17.41
N GLY A 77 20.81 -8.36 17.73
CA GLY A 77 21.02 -9.68 17.11
C GLY A 77 19.89 -10.68 17.39
N ASN A 78 20.15 -11.97 17.27
CA ASN A 78 19.17 -12.99 17.65
C ASN A 78 18.85 -12.88 19.15
N VAL A 79 17.59 -13.13 19.52
CA VAL A 79 17.14 -13.01 20.91
C VAL A 79 16.64 -14.36 21.40
N ASN A 80 17.19 -14.84 22.52
CA ASN A 80 16.75 -16.10 23.16
C ASN A 80 16.16 -15.80 24.55
N LEU A 81 14.90 -16.18 24.78
CA LEU A 81 14.17 -15.91 26.03
C LEU A 81 13.91 -17.18 26.84
N GLN A 82 14.10 -17.12 28.15
CA GLN A 82 13.73 -18.19 29.08
C GLN A 82 12.73 -17.68 30.12
N SER A 83 11.44 -17.65 29.75
CA SER A 83 10.35 -17.09 30.57
C SER A 83 10.47 -15.58 30.86
N ASN A 84 11.33 -14.88 30.12
CA ASN A 84 11.54 -13.44 30.24
C ASN A 84 10.58 -12.63 29.37
N THR A 85 10.31 -11.39 29.79
CA THR A 85 9.53 -10.41 29.03
C THR A 85 10.45 -9.36 28.41
N ILE A 86 10.25 -9.07 27.13
CA ILE A 86 10.77 -7.87 26.47
C ILE A 86 9.67 -6.82 26.49
N VAL A 87 9.97 -5.63 26.99
CA VAL A 87 9.06 -4.47 26.98
C VAL A 87 9.65 -3.38 26.10
N ALA A 88 8.88 -2.89 25.13
CA ALA A 88 9.21 -1.71 24.34
C ALA A 88 8.29 -0.54 24.70
N GLN A 89 8.88 0.52 25.25
CA GLN A 89 8.21 1.79 25.49
C GLN A 89 8.34 2.75 24.31
N ASP A 90 9.23 2.44 23.36
CA ASP A 90 9.42 3.16 22.11
C ASP A 90 9.79 2.17 20.99
N VAL A 91 10.55 2.53 19.95
CA VAL A 91 10.90 1.59 18.87
C VAL A 91 11.97 0.56 19.30
N LEU A 92 11.72 -0.73 19.05
CA LEU A 92 12.66 -1.83 19.24
C LEU A 92 12.78 -2.65 17.95
N ASN A 93 13.98 -2.74 17.39
CA ASN A 93 14.29 -3.55 16.21
C ASN A 93 15.17 -4.76 16.56
N ILE A 94 14.71 -5.96 16.20
CA ILE A 94 15.47 -7.21 16.26
C ILE A 94 15.83 -7.58 14.83
N GLY A 95 17.09 -7.33 14.46
CA GLY A 95 17.58 -7.37 13.08
C GLY A 95 17.16 -6.17 12.23
N GLN A 96 17.42 -6.27 10.92
CA GLN A 96 17.10 -5.27 9.89
C GLN A 96 16.91 -5.93 8.52
N ALA A 97 16.43 -5.15 7.55
CA ALA A 97 16.37 -5.57 6.15
C ALA A 97 17.75 -6.07 5.66
N GLY A 98 17.77 -7.18 4.92
CA GLY A 98 18.99 -7.81 4.42
C GLY A 98 19.76 -8.66 5.46
N THR A 99 19.63 -8.37 6.76
CA THR A 99 20.19 -9.19 7.85
C THR A 99 19.12 -9.47 8.92
N PRO A 100 18.13 -10.33 8.62
CA PRO A 100 17.04 -10.63 9.54
C PRO A 100 17.54 -11.39 10.78
N LYS A 101 16.92 -11.14 11.93
CA LYS A 101 17.23 -11.79 13.21
C LYS A 101 15.98 -12.36 13.85
N ASN A 102 16.14 -13.50 14.50
CA ASN A 102 15.05 -14.29 15.05
C ASN A 102 14.89 -14.09 16.55
N VAL A 103 13.69 -14.37 17.04
CA VAL A 103 13.44 -14.59 18.47
C VAL A 103 13.21 -16.08 18.69
N THR A 104 13.94 -16.69 19.63
CA THR A 104 13.61 -18.01 20.18
C THR A 104 13.21 -17.88 21.64
N ALA A 105 12.28 -18.69 22.11
CA ALA A 105 11.81 -18.60 23.49
C ALA A 105 11.35 -19.92 24.09
N VAL A 106 11.51 -20.06 25.40
CA VAL A 106 10.86 -21.07 26.24
C VAL A 106 10.07 -20.32 27.31
N GLY A 107 8.80 -20.03 27.00
CA GLY A 107 7.95 -19.09 27.73
C GLY A 107 8.42 -17.63 27.61
N GLY A 108 7.67 -16.72 28.22
CA GLY A 108 8.02 -15.29 28.27
C GLY A 108 7.10 -14.43 27.41
N SER A 109 7.50 -13.20 27.09
CA SER A 109 6.65 -12.35 26.25
C SER A 109 7.36 -11.24 25.46
N LEU A 110 6.74 -10.79 24.37
CA LEU A 110 7.02 -9.52 23.70
C LEU A 110 5.91 -8.52 24.02
N ASN A 111 6.25 -7.39 24.63
CA ASN A 111 5.30 -6.41 25.12
C ASN A 111 5.58 -5.01 24.54
N SER A 112 4.75 -4.55 23.61
CA SER A 112 4.86 -3.22 23.00
C SER A 112 4.16 -2.15 23.86
N SER A 113 4.53 -2.07 25.15
CA SER A 113 3.84 -1.28 26.20
C SER A 113 3.45 0.13 25.76
N LEU A 114 4.40 0.93 25.28
CA LEU A 114 4.14 2.27 24.71
C LEU A 114 4.73 2.43 23.30
N GLY A 115 5.48 1.44 22.84
CA GLY A 115 6.31 1.52 21.64
C GLY A 115 6.03 0.45 20.61
N VAL A 116 6.93 0.32 19.64
CA VAL A 116 6.79 -0.61 18.50
C VAL A 116 7.88 -1.66 18.56
N ILE A 117 7.53 -2.94 18.47
CA ILE A 117 8.50 -4.03 18.31
C ILE A 117 8.50 -4.49 16.86
N THR A 118 9.67 -4.54 16.22
CA THR A 118 9.83 -5.16 14.90
C THR A 118 10.87 -6.28 14.99
N VAL A 119 10.46 -7.49 14.65
CA VAL A 119 11.33 -8.65 14.46
C VAL A 119 11.48 -8.88 12.97
N TRP A 120 12.70 -8.72 12.45
CA TRP A 120 12.97 -8.84 11.02
C TRP A 120 13.09 -10.30 10.54
N GLY A 121 13.20 -11.25 11.46
CA GLY A 121 13.11 -12.68 11.19
C GLY A 121 11.83 -13.30 11.76
N SER A 122 11.93 -14.56 12.17
CA SER A 122 10.83 -15.37 12.73
C SER A 122 10.85 -15.40 14.26
N VAL A 123 9.71 -15.72 14.87
CA VAL A 123 9.57 -16.00 16.31
C VAL A 123 9.27 -17.48 16.50
N ASN A 124 10.13 -18.19 17.22
CA ASN A 124 9.98 -19.61 17.53
C ASN A 124 9.95 -19.81 19.04
N ALA A 125 8.77 -20.00 19.61
CA ALA A 125 8.59 -20.10 21.06
C ALA A 125 7.92 -21.41 21.46
N THR A 126 8.35 -21.99 22.58
CA THR A 126 7.67 -23.09 23.27
C THR A 126 7.18 -22.64 24.64
N GLY A 127 6.29 -23.41 25.28
CA GLY A 127 5.68 -23.03 26.56
C GLY A 127 4.77 -21.80 26.46
N ASN A 128 4.42 -21.23 27.62
CA ASN A 128 3.45 -20.14 27.73
C ASN A 128 4.05 -18.80 27.26
N PHE A 129 4.20 -18.62 25.95
CA PHE A 129 4.70 -17.39 25.34
C PHE A 129 3.57 -16.42 25.04
N ALA A 130 3.77 -15.12 25.33
CA ALA A 130 2.76 -14.09 25.11
C ALA A 130 3.24 -12.97 24.18
N PHE A 131 2.36 -12.53 23.29
CA PHE A 131 2.46 -11.23 22.64
C PHE A 131 1.51 -10.27 23.35
N VAL A 132 2.01 -9.12 23.78
CA VAL A 132 1.22 -8.06 24.42
C VAL A 132 1.41 -6.77 23.62
N SER A 133 0.47 -6.44 22.75
CA SER A 133 0.55 -5.24 21.91
C SER A 133 -0.35 -4.14 22.43
N ASN A 134 0.23 -3.05 22.92
CA ASN A 134 -0.49 -1.81 23.25
C ASN A 134 -0.31 -0.72 22.18
N LYS A 135 0.52 -0.98 21.16
CA LYS A 135 0.73 -0.13 19.99
C LYS A 135 0.92 -0.96 18.74
N LYS A 136 2.11 -1.53 18.54
CA LYS A 136 2.39 -2.32 17.34
C LYS A 136 3.49 -3.35 17.59
N ILE A 137 3.25 -4.58 17.15
CA ILE A 137 4.27 -5.61 16.99
C ILE A 137 4.25 -6.03 15.52
N VAL A 138 5.43 -6.09 14.88
CA VAL A 138 5.60 -6.53 13.50
C VAL A 138 6.60 -7.67 13.49
N ILE A 139 6.20 -8.81 12.94
CA ILE A 139 7.07 -9.95 12.68
C ILE A 139 7.15 -10.11 11.17
N LYS A 140 8.36 -10.01 10.63
CA LYS A 140 8.61 -10.10 9.19
C LYS A 140 8.66 -11.54 8.66
N GLY A 141 8.92 -12.51 9.54
CA GLY A 141 8.89 -13.94 9.23
C GLY A 141 7.71 -14.69 9.85
N ASP A 142 7.91 -15.99 10.07
CA ASP A 142 6.90 -16.88 10.65
C ASP A 142 6.85 -16.75 12.18
N VAL A 143 5.69 -17.10 12.75
CA VAL A 143 5.49 -17.22 14.19
C VAL A 143 5.08 -18.65 14.52
N ASN A 144 5.96 -19.39 15.19
CA ASN A 144 5.76 -20.77 15.61
C ASN A 144 5.72 -20.84 17.14
N LEU A 145 4.57 -21.21 17.71
CA LEU A 145 4.31 -21.18 19.15
C LEU A 145 3.90 -22.57 19.67
N GLY A 146 4.36 -22.89 20.88
CA GLY A 146 3.93 -24.08 21.62
C GLY A 146 2.52 -23.94 22.21
N ASP A 147 2.20 -24.82 23.16
CA ASP A 147 0.93 -24.82 23.88
C ASP A 147 0.79 -23.61 24.83
N ASN A 148 -0.45 -23.18 25.04
CA ASN A 148 -0.87 -22.07 25.92
C ASN A 148 -0.23 -20.72 25.55
N ALA A 149 0.05 -20.51 24.26
CA ALA A 149 0.45 -19.21 23.77
C ALA A 149 -0.70 -18.19 23.90
N SER A 150 -0.36 -16.90 24.03
CA SER A 150 -1.38 -15.86 24.13
C SER A 150 -1.06 -14.61 23.33
N PHE A 151 -2.10 -13.96 22.82
CA PHE A 151 -2.06 -12.66 22.18
C PHE A 151 -2.99 -11.74 22.94
N THR A 152 -2.46 -10.66 23.51
CA THR A 152 -3.23 -9.60 24.17
C THR A 152 -3.02 -8.31 23.37
N ILE A 153 -4.05 -7.81 22.71
CA ILE A 153 -3.97 -6.64 21.83
C ILE A 153 -4.92 -5.56 22.33
N GLY A 154 -4.34 -4.43 22.77
CA GLY A 154 -5.04 -3.27 23.32
C GLY A 154 -5.79 -2.44 22.27
N ASN A 155 -6.46 -1.38 22.73
CA ASN A 155 -7.20 -0.46 21.86
C ASN A 155 -6.28 0.21 20.83
N ASN A 156 -6.70 0.19 19.56
CA ASN A 156 -5.95 0.73 18.42
C ASN A 156 -4.55 0.13 18.26
N ALA A 157 -4.29 -1.02 18.89
CA ALA A 157 -3.01 -1.71 18.79
C ALA A 157 -3.07 -2.77 17.68
N THR A 158 -1.91 -3.09 17.13
CA THR A 158 -1.81 -4.02 16.00
C THR A 158 -0.74 -5.08 16.24
N ILE A 159 -0.99 -6.30 15.77
CA ILE A 159 0.05 -7.30 15.52
C ILE A 159 0.02 -7.62 14.02
N VAL A 160 1.18 -7.55 13.39
CA VAL A 160 1.37 -7.91 11.97
C VAL A 160 2.37 -9.06 11.90
N ILE A 161 2.01 -10.13 11.20
CA ILE A 161 2.85 -11.28 10.90
C ILE A 161 2.90 -11.38 9.37
N GLU A 162 4.05 -11.12 8.77
CA GLU A 162 4.27 -11.17 7.32
C GLU A 162 4.60 -12.58 6.81
N GLY A 163 4.47 -13.60 7.67
CA GLY A 163 4.51 -15.02 7.35
C GLY A 163 3.29 -15.80 7.88
N ASN A 164 3.50 -17.05 8.25
CA ASN A 164 2.50 -17.92 8.85
C ASN A 164 2.47 -17.79 10.38
N LEU A 165 1.30 -18.04 10.98
CA LEU A 165 1.14 -18.23 12.42
C LEU A 165 0.77 -19.69 12.70
N THR A 166 1.67 -20.45 13.32
CA THR A 166 1.39 -21.79 13.85
C THR A 166 1.44 -21.75 15.37
N ALA A 167 0.38 -22.21 16.05
CA ALA A 167 0.35 -22.27 17.51
C ALA A 167 -0.25 -23.59 18.04
N GLY A 168 0.25 -24.01 19.21
CA GLY A 168 -0.18 -25.23 19.89
C GLY A 168 -1.59 -25.15 20.48
N LYS A 169 -1.85 -26.03 21.45
CA LYS A 169 -3.15 -26.15 22.14
C LYS A 169 -3.41 -24.93 23.00
N ASN A 170 -4.68 -24.65 23.27
CA ASN A 170 -5.13 -23.60 24.21
C ASN A 170 -4.55 -22.21 23.90
N THR A 171 -4.36 -21.88 22.61
CA THR A 171 -3.90 -20.55 22.21
C THR A 171 -5.03 -19.53 22.40
N ILE A 172 -4.77 -18.43 23.11
CA ILE A 172 -5.80 -17.42 23.42
C ILE A 172 -5.49 -16.11 22.72
N ALA A 173 -6.46 -15.55 21.99
CA ALA A 173 -6.41 -14.18 21.48
C ALA A 173 -7.42 -13.27 22.19
N ASN A 174 -6.90 -12.39 23.04
CA ASN A 174 -7.64 -11.36 23.77
C ASN A 174 -7.44 -10.00 23.11
N MET A 175 -8.43 -9.54 22.36
CA MET A 175 -8.38 -8.34 21.53
C MET A 175 -9.41 -7.31 22.01
N ALA A 176 -8.97 -6.07 22.17
CA ALA A 176 -9.85 -4.94 22.42
C ALA A 176 -10.71 -4.63 21.18
N ALA A 177 -11.76 -3.81 21.33
CA ALA A 177 -12.76 -3.58 20.27
C ALA A 177 -12.18 -3.03 18.95
N THR A 178 -11.10 -2.23 19.04
CA THR A 178 -10.42 -1.65 17.86
C THR A 178 -9.04 -2.26 17.60
N ALA A 179 -8.72 -3.39 18.25
CA ALA A 179 -7.49 -4.11 18.01
C ALA A 179 -7.49 -4.77 16.63
N THR A 180 -6.31 -4.98 16.05
CA THR A 180 -6.18 -5.68 14.77
C THR A 180 -5.02 -6.69 14.80
N MET A 181 -5.25 -7.87 14.24
CA MET A 181 -4.21 -8.86 13.96
C MET A 181 -4.22 -9.17 12.46
N ILE A 182 -3.07 -9.08 11.81
CA ILE A 182 -2.91 -9.37 10.39
C ILE A 182 -1.85 -10.45 10.24
N VAL A 183 -2.22 -11.56 9.61
CA VAL A 183 -1.32 -12.63 9.19
C VAL A 183 -1.41 -12.70 7.67
N THR A 184 -0.30 -12.52 6.96
CA THR A 184 -0.30 -12.57 5.49
C THR A 184 -0.39 -13.99 4.97
N GLY A 185 0.21 -14.93 5.70
CA GLY A 185 0.15 -16.36 5.44
C GLY A 185 -1.09 -17.01 6.05
N ASP A 186 -0.92 -18.25 6.49
CA ASP A 186 -1.97 -19.04 7.12
C ASP A 186 -1.90 -18.96 8.65
N ILE A 187 -3.07 -19.08 9.29
CA ILE A 187 -3.18 -19.32 10.73
C ILE A 187 -3.48 -20.80 10.92
N VAL A 188 -2.67 -21.49 11.72
CA VAL A 188 -2.90 -22.87 12.16
C VAL A 188 -2.82 -22.91 13.69
N VAL A 189 -3.95 -23.14 14.34
CA VAL A 189 -4.04 -23.25 15.81
C VAL A 189 -4.65 -24.59 16.21
N SER A 190 -4.20 -25.14 17.34
CA SER A 190 -4.67 -26.44 17.79
C SER A 190 -5.91 -26.38 18.68
N THR A 191 -6.36 -27.54 19.17
CA THR A 191 -7.54 -27.71 20.02
C THR A 191 -7.49 -26.84 21.27
N GLY A 192 -8.65 -26.36 21.72
CA GLY A 192 -8.77 -25.51 22.92
C GLY A 192 -8.46 -24.03 22.68
N SER A 193 -8.04 -23.65 21.47
CA SER A 193 -7.75 -22.26 21.14
C SER A 193 -9.03 -21.42 21.02
N THR A 194 -9.00 -20.20 21.55
CA THR A 194 -10.14 -19.28 21.61
C THR A 194 -9.75 -17.84 21.26
N SER A 195 -10.70 -17.08 20.71
CA SER A 195 -10.53 -15.66 20.42
C SER A 195 -11.80 -14.89 20.78
N ASN A 196 -11.64 -13.73 21.41
CA ASN A 196 -12.74 -12.77 21.63
C ASN A 196 -12.76 -11.64 20.59
N ALA A 197 -11.99 -11.77 19.50
CA ALA A 197 -11.88 -10.77 18.46
C ALA A 197 -13.26 -10.45 17.85
N GLN A 198 -13.52 -9.17 17.60
CA GLN A 198 -14.69 -8.78 16.82
C GLN A 198 -14.55 -9.30 15.37
N PRO A 199 -15.65 -9.58 14.66
CA PRO A 199 -15.60 -10.00 13.27
C PRO A 199 -14.76 -9.05 12.42
N GLY A 200 -13.76 -9.58 11.69
CA GLY A 200 -12.88 -8.80 10.83
C GLY A 200 -11.67 -8.17 11.53
N ALA A 201 -11.54 -8.28 12.85
CA ALA A 201 -10.38 -7.81 13.59
C ALA A 201 -9.14 -8.69 13.38
N MET A 202 -9.32 -9.96 13.00
CA MET A 202 -8.24 -10.86 12.58
C MET A 202 -8.33 -11.13 11.07
N LYS A 203 -7.19 -11.05 10.38
CA LYS A 203 -7.10 -11.28 8.93
C LYS A 203 -6.04 -12.33 8.63
N SER A 204 -6.37 -13.32 7.80
CA SER A 204 -5.45 -14.38 7.36
C SER A 204 -5.87 -15.03 6.04
N ARG A 205 -4.91 -15.53 5.25
CA ARG A 205 -5.20 -16.25 3.99
C ARG A 205 -6.10 -17.46 4.25
N THR A 206 -5.76 -18.25 5.25
CA THR A 206 -6.62 -19.31 5.78
C THR A 206 -6.53 -19.35 7.30
N CYS A 207 -7.51 -19.96 7.96
CA CYS A 207 -7.44 -20.27 9.39
C CYS A 207 -7.89 -21.71 9.62
N THR A 208 -6.97 -22.54 10.09
CA THR A 208 -7.23 -23.94 10.45
C THR A 208 -7.18 -24.08 11.97
N GLY A 209 -8.29 -24.49 12.58
CA GLY A 209 -8.38 -24.65 14.02
C GLY A 209 -9.83 -24.62 14.53
N PRO A 210 -10.05 -24.54 15.86
CA PRO A 210 -11.38 -24.45 16.44
C PRO A 210 -12.14 -23.22 15.95
N VAL A 211 -13.45 -23.36 15.73
CA VAL A 211 -14.35 -22.25 15.34
C VAL A 211 -14.32 -21.12 16.37
N ALA A 212 -14.11 -21.43 17.65
CA ALA A 212 -13.97 -20.43 18.72
C ALA A 212 -12.76 -19.49 18.53
N PHE A 213 -11.79 -19.84 17.68
CA PHE A 213 -10.69 -18.97 17.28
C PHE A 213 -10.89 -18.47 15.84
N CYS A 214 -11.04 -19.39 14.88
CA CYS A 214 -11.06 -19.07 13.46
C CYS A 214 -12.37 -18.42 12.98
N GLY A 215 -13.47 -18.51 13.72
CA GLY A 215 -14.77 -17.95 13.32
C GLY A 215 -14.79 -16.43 13.16
N ASN A 216 -13.78 -15.75 13.70
CA ASN A 216 -13.64 -14.28 13.63
C ASN A 216 -12.55 -13.83 12.62
N VAL A 217 -11.90 -14.78 11.94
CA VAL A 217 -10.84 -14.51 10.96
C VAL A 217 -11.45 -14.34 9.58
N VAL A 218 -11.16 -13.22 8.94
CA VAL A 218 -11.58 -12.94 7.56
C VAL A 218 -10.39 -13.00 6.61
N LEU A 219 -10.64 -13.19 5.31
CA LEU A 219 -9.60 -13.10 4.30
C LEU A 219 -9.01 -11.68 4.28
N PRO A 220 -7.68 -11.49 4.19
CA PRO A 220 -7.06 -10.18 4.06
C PRO A 220 -7.46 -9.59 2.71
N VAL A 221 -8.45 -8.71 2.72
CA VAL A 221 -8.80 -7.89 1.56
C VAL A 221 -7.79 -6.74 1.51
N GLN A 222 -6.81 -6.82 0.60
CA GLN A 222 -5.85 -5.74 0.34
C GLN A 222 -6.58 -4.51 -0.23
N LEU A 223 -7.46 -4.75 -1.21
CA LEU A 223 -8.28 -3.74 -1.87
C LEU A 223 -9.72 -3.76 -1.35
N PHE A 224 -10.05 -2.84 -0.46
CA PHE A 224 -11.38 -2.74 0.16
C PHE A 224 -12.46 -2.32 -0.84
N GLN A 225 -12.12 -1.37 -1.72
CA GLN A 225 -13.03 -0.87 -2.74
C GLN A 225 -12.26 -0.40 -3.96
N PHE A 226 -12.80 -0.66 -5.15
CA PHE A 226 -12.37 -0.06 -6.41
C PHE A 226 -13.61 0.35 -7.20
N LYS A 227 -13.68 1.61 -7.61
CA LYS A 227 -14.85 2.17 -8.29
C LYS A 227 -14.44 3.21 -9.32
N ALA A 228 -15.06 3.16 -10.49
CA ALA A 228 -14.97 4.20 -11.49
C ALA A 228 -16.37 4.83 -11.71
N THR A 229 -16.43 6.16 -11.83
CA THR A 229 -17.67 6.91 -12.00
C THR A 229 -17.48 8.06 -12.98
N VAL A 230 -18.45 8.28 -13.86
CA VAL A 230 -18.48 9.46 -14.74
C VAL A 230 -18.64 10.73 -13.89
N ALA A 231 -17.79 11.72 -14.14
CA ALA A 231 -17.77 13.01 -13.48
C ALA A 231 -17.57 14.12 -14.54
N GLY A 232 -18.68 14.56 -15.15
CA GLY A 232 -18.64 15.49 -16.28
C GLY A 232 -18.01 14.83 -17.50
N ASP A 233 -16.99 15.48 -18.07
CA ASP A 233 -16.27 14.98 -19.26
C ASP A 233 -15.14 14.00 -18.92
N ALA A 234 -14.99 13.65 -17.64
CA ALA A 234 -13.96 12.74 -17.14
C ALA A 234 -14.56 11.51 -16.46
N VAL A 235 -13.74 10.48 -16.23
CA VAL A 235 -14.05 9.38 -15.32
C VAL A 235 -13.17 9.49 -14.09
N GLN A 236 -13.79 9.56 -12.92
CA GLN A 236 -13.10 9.53 -11.64
C GLN A 236 -13.00 8.08 -11.16
N VAL A 237 -11.76 7.60 -10.99
CA VAL A 237 -11.44 6.30 -10.41
C VAL A 237 -11.03 6.52 -8.97
N LYS A 238 -11.67 5.80 -8.04
CA LYS A 238 -11.37 5.83 -6.61
C LYS A 238 -11.17 4.45 -6.09
N TRP A 239 -10.22 4.32 -5.17
CA TRP A 239 -10.03 3.08 -4.46
C TRP A 239 -9.61 3.29 -3.03
N THR A 240 -9.90 2.26 -2.25
CA THR A 240 -9.57 2.21 -0.83
C THR A 240 -8.84 0.90 -0.57
N THR A 241 -7.67 0.97 0.03
CA THR A 241 -6.97 -0.21 0.55
C THR A 241 -7.29 -0.35 2.04
N ALA A 242 -7.60 -1.56 2.49
CA ALA A 242 -7.75 -1.82 3.92
C ALA A 242 -6.40 -2.09 4.58
N THR A 243 -5.47 -2.66 3.81
CA THR A 243 -4.10 -2.93 4.21
C THR A 243 -3.19 -2.81 3.00
N GLU A 244 -1.96 -2.34 3.21
CA GLU A 244 -0.88 -2.32 2.24
C GLU A 244 0.32 -2.95 2.91
N ILE A 245 0.93 -3.93 2.28
CA ILE A 245 2.13 -4.59 2.79
C ILE A 245 3.12 -4.65 1.64
N ASN A 246 4.22 -3.92 1.78
CA ASN A 246 5.25 -3.75 0.76
C ASN A 246 4.76 -3.26 -0.61
N VAL A 247 3.64 -2.54 -0.67
CA VAL A 247 3.12 -2.01 -1.94
C VAL A 247 3.90 -0.75 -2.33
N ASP A 248 4.55 -0.75 -3.48
CA ASP A 248 5.33 0.40 -3.97
C ASP A 248 4.39 1.48 -4.54
N TYR A 249 3.56 1.11 -5.51
CA TYR A 249 2.60 1.99 -6.16
C TYR A 249 1.41 1.24 -6.75
N PHE A 250 0.38 2.00 -7.09
CA PHE A 250 -0.76 1.52 -7.85
C PHE A 250 -0.79 2.18 -9.22
N THR A 251 -1.09 1.42 -10.25
CA THR A 251 -1.37 1.91 -11.60
C THR A 251 -2.84 1.67 -11.92
N VAL A 252 -3.53 2.70 -12.41
CA VAL A 252 -4.87 2.53 -12.96
C VAL A 252 -4.73 2.18 -14.43
N GLN A 253 -5.40 1.10 -14.83
CA GLN A 253 -5.40 0.63 -16.21
C GLN A 253 -6.79 0.72 -16.82
N ARG A 254 -6.83 0.97 -18.13
CA ARG A 254 -8.06 1.15 -18.91
C ARG A 254 -8.10 0.24 -20.14
N SER A 255 -9.28 -0.28 -20.46
CA SER A 255 -9.55 -1.08 -21.66
C SER A 255 -10.90 -0.73 -22.28
N VAL A 256 -11.04 -0.94 -23.60
CA VAL A 256 -12.31 -0.87 -24.34
C VAL A 256 -12.98 -2.23 -24.51
N GLU A 257 -12.20 -3.31 -24.46
CA GLU A 257 -12.67 -4.67 -24.72
C GLU A 257 -12.59 -5.56 -23.46
N GLY A 258 -12.02 -5.05 -22.38
CA GLY A 258 -11.83 -5.78 -21.12
C GLY A 258 -10.73 -6.84 -21.16
N GLN A 259 -9.92 -6.90 -22.24
CA GLN A 259 -8.84 -7.88 -22.42
C GLN A 259 -7.46 -7.23 -22.42
N VAL A 260 -7.26 -6.22 -23.26
CA VAL A 260 -6.01 -5.46 -23.34
C VAL A 260 -6.14 -4.17 -22.54
N PHE A 261 -5.30 -4.03 -21.52
CA PHE A 261 -5.33 -2.92 -20.58
C PHE A 261 -4.08 -2.05 -20.76
N ASN A 262 -4.27 -0.73 -20.82
CA ASN A 262 -3.20 0.25 -20.91
C ASN A 262 -3.16 1.10 -19.64
N ASP A 263 -1.96 1.42 -19.16
CA ASP A 263 -1.75 2.32 -18.03
C ASP A 263 -2.22 3.73 -18.38
N ILE A 264 -3.04 4.33 -17.50
CA ILE A 264 -3.46 5.73 -17.64
C ILE A 264 -2.87 6.64 -16.56
N GLY A 265 -2.25 6.05 -15.53
CA GLY A 265 -1.42 6.76 -14.57
C GLY A 265 -1.18 5.96 -13.30
N ALA A 266 -0.19 6.40 -12.52
CA ALA A 266 0.23 5.75 -11.29
C ALA A 266 0.12 6.69 -10.08
N VAL A 267 -0.18 6.10 -8.92
CA VAL A 267 -0.26 6.78 -7.63
C VAL A 267 0.60 6.01 -6.64
N LYS A 268 1.53 6.72 -5.99
CA LYS A 268 2.40 6.16 -4.97
C LYS A 268 1.57 5.59 -3.81
N ALA A 269 1.83 4.34 -3.43
CA ALA A 269 1.20 3.71 -2.28
C ALA A 269 1.85 4.19 -0.98
N PHE A 270 1.25 3.88 0.17
CA PHE A 270 1.85 4.21 1.46
C PHE A 270 3.01 3.27 1.82
N GLY A 271 3.24 2.19 1.06
CA GLY A 271 4.27 1.20 1.36
C GLY A 271 3.75 0.12 2.28
N ASN A 272 3.51 0.50 3.54
CA ASN A 272 3.03 -0.39 4.58
C ASN A 272 1.96 0.32 5.42
N SER A 273 0.70 -0.07 5.27
CA SER A 273 -0.44 0.51 5.97
C SER A 273 -1.35 -0.57 6.53
N THR A 274 -1.81 -0.37 7.76
CA THR A 274 -2.85 -1.19 8.40
C THR A 274 -4.13 -0.41 8.66
N VAL A 275 -4.19 0.83 8.17
CA VAL A 275 -5.35 1.73 8.22
C VAL A 275 -5.88 1.93 6.80
N LEU A 276 -7.18 2.24 6.70
CA LEU A 276 -7.81 2.55 5.41
C LEU A 276 -7.10 3.72 4.74
N ARG A 277 -6.63 3.51 3.52
CA ARG A 277 -6.07 4.57 2.67
C ARG A 277 -6.96 4.77 1.47
N ASN A 278 -7.26 6.04 1.19
CA ASN A 278 -8.12 6.41 0.07
C ASN A 278 -7.26 7.07 -0.99
N TYR A 279 -7.48 6.66 -2.24
CA TYR A 279 -6.77 7.15 -3.40
C TYR A 279 -7.76 7.49 -4.50
N SER A 280 -7.30 8.31 -5.44
CA SER A 280 -8.08 8.64 -6.62
C SER A 280 -7.19 8.99 -7.79
N LEU A 281 -7.65 8.66 -8.98
CA LEU A 281 -7.07 9.07 -10.24
C LEU A 281 -8.20 9.52 -11.17
N THR A 282 -7.98 10.61 -11.90
CA THR A 282 -8.93 11.10 -12.90
C THR A 282 -8.44 10.68 -14.28
N ASP A 283 -9.31 10.03 -15.05
CA ASP A 283 -9.15 9.88 -16.50
C ASP A 283 -9.81 11.08 -17.18
N PRO A 284 -9.02 12.05 -17.70
CA PRO A 284 -9.56 13.25 -18.33
C PRO A 284 -10.03 13.03 -19.76
N ASN A 285 -9.70 11.90 -20.39
CA ASN A 285 -10.06 11.61 -21.78
C ASN A 285 -10.59 10.17 -21.90
N PRO A 286 -11.71 9.84 -21.21
CA PRO A 286 -12.30 8.51 -21.28
C PRO A 286 -12.81 8.21 -22.69
N LEU A 287 -12.65 6.95 -23.10
CA LEU A 287 -13.13 6.46 -24.40
C LEU A 287 -14.67 6.36 -24.37
N ILE A 288 -15.32 6.56 -25.52
CA ILE A 288 -16.79 6.50 -25.57
C ILE A 288 -17.26 5.05 -25.49
N GLY A 289 -18.39 4.83 -24.83
CA GLY A 289 -19.04 3.52 -24.76
C GLY A 289 -18.75 2.82 -23.44
N ASN A 290 -18.60 1.50 -23.48
CA ASN A 290 -18.23 0.73 -22.30
C ASN A 290 -16.71 0.79 -22.12
N VAL A 291 -16.27 1.37 -21.01
CA VAL A 291 -14.87 1.47 -20.64
C VAL A 291 -14.64 0.65 -19.38
N TYR A 292 -13.60 -0.15 -19.39
CA TYR A 292 -13.24 -1.06 -18.30
C TYR A 292 -12.01 -0.52 -17.60
N TYR A 293 -12.05 -0.51 -16.27
CA TYR A 293 -10.94 -0.10 -15.42
C TYR A 293 -10.54 -1.24 -14.50
N ARG A 294 -9.26 -1.36 -14.21
CA ARG A 294 -8.74 -2.19 -13.12
C ARG A 294 -7.60 -1.47 -12.42
N LEU A 295 -7.37 -1.84 -11.17
CA LEU A 295 -6.19 -1.44 -10.41
C LEU A 295 -5.10 -2.49 -10.60
N HIS A 296 -3.89 -2.04 -10.85
CA HIS A 296 -2.67 -2.85 -10.86
C HIS A 296 -1.82 -2.39 -9.68
N SER A 297 -1.63 -3.25 -8.70
CA SER A 297 -0.77 -2.99 -7.54
C SER A 297 0.61 -3.60 -7.80
N VAL A 298 1.67 -2.85 -7.53
CA VAL A 298 3.04 -3.31 -7.68
C VAL A 298 3.77 -3.18 -6.35
N ASP A 299 4.36 -4.27 -5.87
CA ASP A 299 5.13 -4.32 -4.64
C ASP A 299 6.59 -3.89 -4.86
N PHE A 300 7.30 -3.55 -3.79
CA PHE A 300 8.73 -3.21 -3.83
C PHE A 300 9.62 -4.36 -4.33
N ASP A 301 9.15 -5.60 -4.24
CA ASP A 301 9.84 -6.78 -4.76
C ASP A 301 9.42 -7.13 -6.21
N GLY A 302 8.59 -6.28 -6.84
CA GLY A 302 8.13 -6.45 -8.21
C GLY A 302 6.97 -7.42 -8.38
N LYS A 303 6.36 -7.94 -7.30
CA LYS A 303 5.11 -8.69 -7.40
C LYS A 303 3.98 -7.78 -7.85
N GLU A 304 3.10 -8.36 -8.65
CA GLU A 304 1.98 -7.65 -9.26
C GLU A 304 0.66 -8.31 -8.88
N GLU A 305 -0.34 -7.50 -8.54
CA GLU A 305 -1.71 -7.94 -8.27
C GLU A 305 -2.69 -7.07 -9.06
N PHE A 306 -3.78 -7.67 -9.55
CA PHE A 306 -4.84 -6.95 -10.26
C PHE A 306 -6.15 -7.02 -9.48
N SER A 307 -6.88 -5.91 -9.44
CA SER A 307 -8.26 -5.91 -8.94
C SER A 307 -9.22 -6.59 -9.90
N ASP A 308 -10.44 -6.82 -9.41
CA ASP A 308 -11.60 -6.99 -10.28
C ASP A 308 -11.74 -5.81 -11.25
N VAL A 309 -12.30 -6.10 -12.43
CA VAL A 309 -12.55 -5.11 -13.47
C VAL A 309 -13.90 -4.43 -13.19
N VAL A 310 -13.91 -3.09 -13.18
CA VAL A 310 -15.14 -2.30 -13.11
C VAL A 310 -15.44 -1.67 -14.47
N ALA A 311 -16.68 -1.81 -14.93
CA ALA A 311 -17.14 -1.20 -16.17
C ALA A 311 -17.85 0.12 -15.88
N VAL A 312 -17.57 1.12 -16.71
CA VAL A 312 -18.28 2.39 -16.75
C VAL A 312 -18.76 2.60 -18.17
N ARG A 313 -20.06 2.85 -18.31
CA ARG A 313 -20.59 3.32 -19.58
C ARG A 313 -20.41 4.84 -19.65
N TYR A 314 -19.38 5.28 -20.35
CA TYR A 314 -19.15 6.69 -20.62
C TYR A 314 -19.88 7.05 -21.92
N LEU A 315 -21.13 7.50 -21.76
CA LEU A 315 -21.84 8.23 -22.80
C LEU A 315 -21.42 9.68 -22.65
N SER A 316 -20.41 10.08 -23.41
CA SER A 316 -20.04 11.48 -23.42
C SER A 316 -21.24 12.34 -23.79
N SER A 317 -21.33 13.54 -23.24
CA SER A 317 -22.23 14.59 -23.75
C SER A 317 -21.70 15.18 -25.08
N LYS A 318 -21.04 14.36 -25.92
CA LYS A 318 -20.36 14.79 -27.14
C LYS A 318 -21.36 15.46 -28.07
N ALA A 319 -21.28 16.78 -28.08
CA ALA A 319 -22.06 17.65 -28.92
C ALA A 319 -21.13 18.22 -29.98
N ILE A 320 -21.66 18.31 -31.19
CA ILE A 320 -21.01 18.97 -32.29
C ILE A 320 -21.82 20.21 -32.56
N ASP A 321 -21.22 21.36 -32.26
CA ASP A 321 -21.81 22.63 -32.62
C ASP A 321 -21.41 22.96 -34.05
N VAL A 322 -22.40 23.27 -34.88
CA VAL A 322 -22.16 23.81 -36.22
C VAL A 322 -22.72 25.21 -36.27
N TYR A 323 -21.87 26.20 -36.50
CA TYR A 323 -22.27 27.60 -36.54
C TYR A 323 -21.55 28.41 -37.63
N PRO A 324 -22.22 29.43 -38.21
CA PRO A 324 -23.64 29.73 -38.01
C PRO A 324 -24.55 28.66 -38.64
N ASN A 325 -25.73 28.44 -38.06
CA ASN A 325 -26.76 27.55 -38.60
C ASN A 325 -28.15 28.12 -38.23
N PRO A 326 -28.94 28.64 -39.19
CA PRO A 326 -28.68 28.64 -40.64
C PRO A 326 -27.45 29.46 -41.07
N SER A 327 -26.82 29.09 -42.18
CA SER A 327 -25.68 29.83 -42.76
C SER A 327 -25.98 30.36 -44.16
N ALA A 328 -25.64 31.62 -44.39
CA ALA A 328 -25.73 32.31 -45.68
C ALA A 328 -24.35 32.76 -46.22
N GLY A 329 -23.27 32.42 -45.51
CA GLY A 329 -21.92 32.89 -45.78
C GLY A 329 -21.07 31.89 -46.55
N ASP A 330 -19.76 32.10 -46.52
CA ASP A 330 -18.78 31.29 -47.25
C ASP A 330 -18.31 30.06 -46.48
N ALA A 331 -18.57 30.00 -45.17
CA ALA A 331 -18.06 28.96 -44.30
C ALA A 331 -18.99 28.61 -43.14
N VAL A 332 -18.86 27.40 -42.62
CA VAL A 332 -19.39 27.00 -41.31
C VAL A 332 -18.28 26.40 -40.45
N THR A 333 -18.31 26.74 -39.17
CA THR A 333 -17.37 26.22 -38.16
C THR A 333 -17.97 25.01 -37.49
N ILE A 334 -17.15 23.98 -37.34
CA ILE A 334 -17.43 22.79 -36.54
C ILE A 334 -16.63 22.92 -35.25
N ARG A 335 -17.32 22.83 -34.13
CA ARG A 335 -16.70 22.74 -32.82
C ARG A 335 -17.13 21.46 -32.14
N LEU A 336 -16.14 20.66 -31.77
CA LEU A 336 -16.31 19.50 -30.90
C LEU A 336 -16.20 19.99 -29.46
N ASN A 337 -17.17 19.66 -28.61
CA ASN A 337 -17.06 19.92 -27.16
C ASN A 337 -16.18 18.90 -26.43
N PHE A 338 -15.39 18.13 -27.18
CA PHE A 338 -14.56 17.04 -26.69
C PHE A 338 -13.23 16.99 -27.46
N ASN A 339 -12.21 16.39 -26.84
CA ASN A 339 -10.99 16.03 -27.53
C ASN A 339 -11.21 14.72 -28.29
N PRO A 340 -11.07 14.67 -29.62
CA PRO A 340 -11.32 13.46 -30.37
C PRO A 340 -10.32 12.33 -30.07
N GLY A 341 -9.11 12.64 -29.60
CA GLY A 341 -8.06 11.65 -29.26
C GLY A 341 -7.45 10.92 -30.47
N GLU A 342 -8.25 10.71 -31.52
CA GLU A 342 -7.90 10.15 -32.82
C GLU A 342 -8.44 11.05 -33.96
N GLU A 343 -8.13 10.73 -35.22
CA GLU A 343 -8.67 11.48 -36.36
C GLU A 343 -10.19 11.29 -36.48
N THR A 344 -10.93 12.39 -36.58
CA THR A 344 -12.37 12.38 -36.85
C THR A 344 -12.66 12.73 -38.30
N THR A 345 -13.58 11.99 -38.91
CA THR A 345 -14.05 12.29 -40.28
C THR A 345 -15.42 12.96 -40.21
N HIS A 346 -15.51 14.15 -40.77
CA HIS A 346 -16.72 14.95 -40.88
C HIS A 346 -17.16 14.95 -42.34
N THR A 347 -18.34 14.45 -42.65
CA THR A 347 -18.87 14.35 -44.02
C THR A 347 -20.16 15.16 -44.13
N LEU A 348 -20.19 16.10 -45.06
CA LEU A 348 -21.38 16.86 -45.38
C LEU A 348 -22.17 16.13 -46.47
N VAL A 349 -23.42 15.78 -46.17
CA VAL A 349 -24.32 15.08 -47.10
C VAL A 349 -25.57 15.90 -47.36
N ASP A 350 -26.15 15.76 -48.55
CA ASP A 350 -27.46 16.35 -48.85
C ASP A 350 -28.63 15.51 -48.32
N ALA A 351 -29.85 15.96 -48.55
CA ALA A 351 -31.08 15.27 -48.13
C ALA A 351 -31.27 13.87 -48.76
N PHE A 352 -30.55 13.55 -49.85
CA PHE A 352 -30.56 12.23 -50.49
C PHE A 352 -29.39 11.35 -50.02
N GLY A 353 -28.59 11.82 -49.05
CA GLY A 353 -27.42 11.12 -48.54
C GLY A 353 -26.20 11.18 -49.47
N ARG A 354 -26.23 12.01 -50.53
CA ARG A 354 -25.08 12.17 -51.43
C ARG A 354 -24.01 13.00 -50.73
N THR A 355 -22.78 12.52 -50.78
CA THR A 355 -21.63 13.23 -50.18
C THR A 355 -21.30 14.45 -51.03
N ILE A 356 -21.30 15.63 -50.37
CA ILE A 356 -20.92 16.90 -50.99
C ILE A 356 -19.44 17.17 -50.79
N THR A 357 -18.97 17.01 -49.54
CA THR A 357 -17.57 17.20 -49.16
C THR A 357 -17.28 16.51 -47.83
N HIS A 358 -16.01 16.40 -47.47
CA HIS A 358 -15.55 15.86 -46.19
C HIS A 358 -14.35 16.64 -45.67
N LEU A 359 -14.12 16.54 -44.36
CA LEU A 359 -13.01 17.14 -43.63
C LEU A 359 -12.54 16.14 -42.58
N THR A 360 -11.23 15.91 -42.50
CA THR A 360 -10.63 15.18 -41.38
C THR A 360 -10.01 16.16 -40.38
N MET A 361 -10.11 15.84 -39.10
CA MET A 361 -9.66 16.71 -38.01
C MET A 361 -8.96 15.89 -36.92
N HIS A 362 -7.83 16.40 -36.43
CA HIS A 362 -7.21 15.95 -35.18
C HIS A 362 -7.49 16.91 -34.01
N THR A 363 -8.12 18.05 -34.30
CA THR A 363 -8.41 19.13 -33.36
C THR A 363 -9.90 19.21 -33.08
N SER A 364 -10.27 19.90 -32.01
CA SER A 364 -11.68 20.15 -31.65
C SER A 364 -12.36 21.26 -32.48
N LEU A 365 -11.65 21.87 -33.44
CA LEU A 365 -12.15 22.99 -34.24
C LEU A 365 -11.74 22.84 -35.70
N GLY A 366 -12.70 23.06 -36.61
CA GLY A 366 -12.49 22.98 -38.05
C GLY A 366 -13.53 23.77 -38.83
N THR A 367 -13.33 23.92 -40.14
CA THR A 367 -14.16 24.80 -40.97
C THR A 367 -14.45 24.15 -42.32
N PHE A 368 -15.73 24.14 -42.72
CA PHE A 368 -16.14 23.81 -44.08
C PHE A 368 -16.27 25.08 -44.91
N ASN A 369 -15.71 25.06 -46.12
CA ASN A 369 -16.05 26.03 -47.15
C ASN A 369 -17.36 25.63 -47.82
N ILE A 370 -18.33 26.56 -47.85
CA ILE A 370 -19.67 26.34 -48.39
C ILE A 370 -20.01 27.26 -49.57
N ARG A 371 -19.04 28.00 -50.13
CA ARG A 371 -19.25 28.98 -51.23
C ARG A 371 -20.01 28.44 -52.44
N ASN A 372 -19.80 27.16 -52.75
CA ASN A 372 -20.38 26.52 -53.94
C ASN A 372 -21.51 25.53 -53.59
N ILE A 373 -22.05 25.60 -52.37
CA ILE A 373 -23.11 24.72 -51.91
C ILE A 373 -24.45 25.43 -52.11
N LYS A 374 -25.39 24.76 -52.79
CA LYS A 374 -26.72 25.32 -53.05
C LYS A 374 -27.51 25.47 -51.74
N PRO A 375 -28.36 26.50 -51.61
CA PRO A 375 -29.30 26.61 -50.49
C PRO A 375 -30.13 25.33 -50.32
N GLY A 376 -30.37 24.93 -49.08
CA GLY A 376 -31.09 23.70 -48.76
C GLY A 376 -30.76 23.14 -47.38
N VAL A 377 -31.36 21.99 -47.08
CA VAL A 377 -31.09 21.23 -45.85
C VAL A 377 -30.03 20.17 -46.13
N TYR A 378 -29.01 20.16 -45.28
CA TYR A 378 -27.90 19.22 -45.32
C TYR A 378 -27.72 18.56 -43.96
N PHE A 379 -26.95 17.49 -43.92
CA PHE A 379 -26.59 16.81 -42.69
C PHE A 379 -25.09 16.66 -42.59
N LEU A 380 -24.54 16.99 -41.43
CA LEU A 380 -23.16 16.70 -41.08
C LEU A 380 -23.10 15.37 -40.36
N LYS A 381 -22.52 14.37 -41.03
CA LYS A 381 -22.22 13.06 -40.47
C LYS A 381 -20.80 13.07 -39.93
N THR A 382 -20.64 12.96 -38.63
CA THR A 382 -19.32 12.89 -37.97
C THR A 382 -19.09 11.50 -37.46
N LYS A 383 -17.99 10.87 -37.89
CA LYS A 383 -17.54 9.58 -37.39
C LYS A 383 -16.43 9.78 -36.36
N THR A 384 -16.64 9.24 -35.17
CA THR A 384 -15.70 9.28 -34.02
C THR A 384 -15.55 7.86 -33.51
N GLY A 385 -14.48 7.15 -33.89
CA GLY A 385 -14.40 5.69 -33.69
C GLY A 385 -15.58 4.97 -34.35
N ASP A 386 -16.35 4.22 -33.57
CA ASP A 386 -17.56 3.50 -34.02
C ASP A 386 -18.84 4.34 -33.98
N GLU A 387 -18.82 5.52 -33.35
CA GLU A 387 -20.00 6.37 -33.27
C GLU A 387 -20.16 7.28 -34.49
N VAL A 388 -21.42 7.44 -34.90
CA VAL A 388 -21.82 8.36 -35.96
C VAL A 388 -22.80 9.37 -35.39
N LEU A 389 -22.40 10.64 -35.33
CA LEU A 389 -23.24 11.76 -34.94
C LEU A 389 -23.77 12.46 -36.20
N LEU A 390 -25.04 12.85 -36.18
CA LEU A 390 -25.71 13.51 -37.31
C LEU A 390 -26.28 14.86 -36.87
N ASN A 391 -25.86 15.95 -37.53
CA ASN A 391 -26.37 17.30 -37.24
C ASN A 391 -27.02 17.90 -38.48
N ARG A 392 -28.23 18.45 -38.34
CA ARG A 392 -28.93 19.13 -39.43
C ARG A 392 -28.36 20.54 -39.61
N ILE A 393 -27.99 20.88 -40.84
CA ILE A 393 -27.50 22.20 -41.24
C ILE A 393 -28.43 22.78 -42.29
N VAL A 394 -28.73 24.07 -42.18
CA VAL A 394 -29.52 24.81 -43.17
C VAL A 394 -28.65 25.84 -43.85
N PHE A 395 -28.48 25.72 -45.17
CA PHE A 395 -27.87 26.77 -45.99
C PHE A 395 -28.95 27.61 -46.68
N THR A 396 -28.79 28.92 -46.60
CA THR A 396 -29.71 29.90 -47.19
C THR A 396 -28.98 30.74 -48.24
N GLU A 397 -29.72 31.45 -49.08
CA GLU A 397 -29.10 32.41 -50.01
C GLU A 397 -28.35 33.49 -49.25
N SER A 398 -27.18 33.88 -49.77
CA SER A 398 -26.45 35.06 -49.32
C SER A 398 -27.34 36.28 -49.54
N ARG A 399 -27.64 37.03 -48.47
CA ARG A 399 -28.39 38.28 -48.55
C ARG A 399 -27.59 39.40 -49.20
#